data_AF-L8WQ17-F1
#
_entry.id   AF-L8WQ17-F1
#
_cell.length_a   1.000
_cell.length_b   1.000
_cell.length_c   1.000
_cell.angle_alpha   90.00
_cell.angle_beta   90.00
_cell.angle_gamma   90.00
#
_symmetry.space_group_name_H-M   'P 1'
#
loop_
_entity.id
_entity.type
_entity.pdbx_description
1 polymer ?
#
loop_
_entity_poly.entity_id
_entity_poly.type
_entity_poly.pdbx_seq_one_letter_code
_entity_poly.pdbx_strand_id
1 'polypeptide(L)'
;MNSSRHKRSATGAQRPHYRKKRKFELGRQAASTKLGPKRVHTVRVRGGNLKYRALRLESGNFAWGSEQTTRKTRIIGVVSIYMDYIHQNWFDDDRGKSAIIQVDATPFRQWYEAHYAQPVTKKGAKTAPAEGAAATEETKKSKHVLRTLEQLAKIDPLLETQFAAGRLYAAISSRPGQSGRADGYILEGRELEDFAVVLPQEVAYGQAEARTDDNRGEVPLNMREG
;
A
#
# COMPACT_ATOMS: atom_id res chain seq x y z
N MET A 1 24.94 -8.53 7.31
CA MET A 1 26.21 -7.82 7.02
C MET A 1 26.32 -7.73 5.51
N ASN A 2 26.59 -6.55 4.96
CA ASN A 2 26.49 -6.33 3.51
C ASN A 2 27.87 -6.49 2.86
N SER A 3 28.42 -7.70 2.89
CA SER A 3 29.70 -8.03 2.23
C SER A 3 29.57 -9.31 1.43
N SER A 4 30.01 -9.30 0.18
CA SER A 4 30.02 -10.49 -0.68
C SER A 4 31.12 -11.49 -0.30
N ARG A 5 32.04 -11.12 0.59
CA ARG A 5 33.20 -11.95 0.98
C ARG A 5 32.84 -13.19 1.78
N HIS A 6 31.72 -13.17 2.50
CA HIS A 6 31.23 -14.36 3.20
C HIS A 6 30.54 -15.37 2.24
N LYS A 7 30.24 -14.96 1.00
CA LYS A 7 29.60 -15.83 0.00
C LYS A 7 30.67 -16.66 -0.71
N ARG A 8 30.26 -17.81 -1.25
CA ARG A 8 31.09 -18.65 -2.12
C ARG A 8 31.50 -17.91 -3.40
N SER A 9 32.57 -18.37 -4.05
CA SER A 9 32.93 -17.91 -5.39
C SER A 9 31.90 -18.37 -6.43
N ALA A 10 32.00 -17.84 -7.65
CA ALA A 10 31.19 -18.31 -8.78
C ALA A 10 31.40 -19.82 -9.05
N THR A 11 32.61 -20.33 -8.79
CA THR A 11 32.95 -21.76 -8.88
C THR A 11 32.45 -22.60 -7.69
N GLY A 12 31.83 -21.98 -6.68
CA GLY A 12 31.36 -22.66 -5.46
C GLY A 12 32.42 -22.83 -4.36
N ALA A 13 33.68 -22.49 -4.63
CA ALA A 13 34.75 -22.59 -3.65
C ALA A 13 34.55 -21.64 -2.46
N GLN A 14 34.91 -22.10 -1.26
CA GLN A 14 34.90 -21.28 -0.06
C GLN A 14 36.04 -20.25 -0.11
N ARG A 15 35.72 -18.98 0.18
CA ARG A 15 36.70 -17.89 0.13
C ARG A 15 37.40 -17.75 1.48
N PRO A 16 38.73 -17.59 1.52
CA PRO A 16 39.45 -17.36 2.78
C PRO A 16 39.16 -15.97 3.34
N HIS A 17 39.07 -15.88 4.67
CA HIS A 17 38.75 -14.64 5.37
C HIS A 17 40.02 -13.89 5.78
N TYR A 18 40.50 -12.98 4.91
CA TYR A 18 41.78 -12.28 5.10
C TYR A 18 41.74 -11.04 6.02
N ARG A 19 40.56 -10.50 6.32
CA ARG A 19 40.43 -9.27 7.15
C ARG A 19 39.16 -9.26 7.98
N LYS A 20 39.20 -8.61 9.14
CA LYS A 20 38.02 -8.37 9.98
C LYS A 20 36.95 -7.50 9.30
N LYS A 21 35.73 -7.56 9.83
CA LYS A 21 34.55 -6.78 9.41
C LYS A 21 34.85 -5.27 9.49
N ARG A 22 34.42 -4.49 8.50
CA ARG A 22 34.61 -3.02 8.49
C ARG A 22 33.29 -2.29 8.75
N LYS A 23 33.38 -1.10 9.37
CA LYS A 23 32.20 -0.27 9.73
C LYS A 23 31.30 0.08 8.54
N PHE A 24 31.87 0.20 7.33
CA PHE A 24 31.10 0.49 6.12
C PHE A 24 30.33 -0.72 5.54
N GLU A 25 30.61 -1.94 6.00
CA GLU A 25 29.89 -3.18 5.61
C GLU A 25 28.73 -3.49 6.55
N LEU A 26 28.45 -2.60 7.51
CA LEU A 26 27.39 -2.76 8.51
C LEU A 26 26.01 -2.78 7.85
N GLY A 27 25.26 -3.85 8.12
CA GLY A 27 23.82 -3.90 7.91
C GLY A 27 23.11 -3.50 9.20
N ARG A 28 21.89 -2.95 9.10
CA ARG A 28 21.02 -2.66 10.24
C ARG A 28 19.77 -3.53 10.13
N GLN A 29 19.10 -3.78 11.26
CA GLN A 29 17.83 -4.51 11.30
C GLN A 29 16.79 -3.84 10.39
N ALA A 30 15.80 -4.60 9.93
CA ALA A 30 14.64 -4.09 9.21
C ALA A 30 13.84 -3.11 10.09
N ALA A 31 13.03 -2.25 9.47
CA ALA A 31 12.17 -1.33 10.21
C ALA A 31 10.78 -1.91 10.51
N SER A 32 10.34 -2.91 9.73
CA SER A 32 9.07 -3.61 9.90
C SER A 32 7.90 -2.68 10.21
N THR A 33 7.61 -1.79 9.25
CA THR A 33 6.65 -0.69 9.40
C THR A 33 5.23 -1.21 9.57
N LYS A 34 4.53 -0.83 10.65
CA LYS A 34 3.16 -1.23 10.94
C LYS A 34 2.16 -0.09 10.80
N LEU A 35 0.88 -0.43 10.64
CA LEU A 35 -0.18 0.55 10.72
C LEU A 35 -0.35 1.01 12.18
N GLY A 36 -0.48 2.32 12.40
CA GLY A 36 -0.71 2.88 13.73
C GLY A 36 -0.20 4.31 13.88
N PRO A 37 -0.29 4.88 15.10
CA PRO A 37 0.07 6.28 15.33
C PRO A 37 1.52 6.53 14.93
N LYS A 38 1.75 7.64 14.22
CA LYS A 38 3.03 7.96 13.57
C LYS A 38 4.20 7.87 14.57
N ARG A 39 5.11 6.92 14.34
CA ARG A 39 6.34 6.74 15.11
C ARG A 39 7.52 6.55 14.17
N VAL A 40 8.41 7.53 14.13
CA VAL A 40 9.59 7.55 13.25
C VAL A 40 10.85 7.82 14.06
N HIS A 41 11.85 6.97 13.89
CA HIS A 41 13.18 7.13 14.52
C HIS A 41 14.21 7.61 13.51
N THR A 42 15.07 8.54 13.92
CA THR A 42 16.19 9.00 13.11
C THR A 42 17.40 8.06 13.30
N VAL A 43 18.11 7.79 12.21
CA VAL A 43 19.32 6.97 12.22
C VAL A 43 20.42 7.70 11.48
N ARG A 44 21.52 7.99 12.18
CA ARG A 44 22.74 8.54 11.57
C ARG A 44 23.41 7.48 10.69
N VAL A 45 23.76 7.87 9.47
CA VAL A 45 24.44 7.03 8.49
C VAL A 45 25.82 7.59 8.14
N ARG A 46 26.55 6.89 7.25
CA ARG A 46 27.87 7.31 6.79
C ARG A 46 27.80 8.71 6.16
N GLY A 47 28.82 9.52 6.39
CA GLY A 47 28.90 10.89 5.88
C GLY A 47 28.11 11.92 6.70
N GLY A 48 27.57 11.53 7.86
CA GLY A 48 26.84 12.46 8.74
C GLY A 48 25.35 12.62 8.39
N ASN A 49 24.89 12.03 7.29
CA ASN A 49 23.49 12.09 6.87
C ASN A 49 22.55 11.35 7.84
N LEU A 50 21.26 11.67 7.74
CA LEU A 50 20.18 11.05 8.51
C LEU A 50 19.27 10.23 7.60
N LYS A 51 18.79 9.10 8.12
CA LYS A 51 17.68 8.33 7.53
C LYS A 51 16.55 8.23 8.55
N TYR A 52 15.33 8.10 8.06
CA TYR A 52 14.13 8.04 8.90
C TYR A 52 13.53 6.65 8.81
N ARG A 53 13.49 5.96 9.95
CA ARG A 53 12.87 4.64 10.08
C ARG A 53 11.48 4.82 10.63
N ALA A 54 10.48 4.72 9.77
CA ALA A 54 9.13 4.54 10.24
C ALA A 54 9.02 3.17 10.93
N LEU A 55 8.49 3.16 12.14
CA LEU A 55 8.02 1.94 12.80
C LEU A 55 6.50 1.83 12.68
N ARG A 56 5.81 2.97 12.77
CA ARG A 56 4.36 3.06 12.58
C ARG A 56 3.98 4.26 11.74
N LEU A 57 3.05 4.08 10.82
CA LEU A 57 2.44 5.14 10.00
C LEU A 57 0.95 4.86 9.85
N GLU A 58 0.13 5.91 9.80
CA GLU A 58 -1.32 5.82 9.58
C GLU A 58 -1.78 6.57 8.32
N SER A 59 -0.96 7.48 7.81
CA SER A 59 -1.30 8.37 6.70
C SER A 59 -0.15 8.48 5.72
N GLY A 60 -0.48 8.67 4.45
CA GLY A 60 0.46 8.85 3.35
C GLY A 60 0.03 9.96 2.39
N ASN A 61 0.90 10.35 1.47
CA ASN A 61 0.53 11.23 0.36
C ASN A 61 0.37 10.41 -0.91
N PHE A 62 -0.84 10.42 -1.48
CA PHE A 62 -1.17 9.60 -2.65
C PHE A 62 -1.54 10.48 -3.84
N ALA A 63 -1.03 10.11 -5.00
CA ALA A 63 -1.33 10.75 -6.27
C ALA A 63 -2.45 10.01 -7.00
N TRP A 64 -3.41 10.77 -7.52
CA TRP A 64 -4.33 10.32 -8.56
C TRP A 64 -3.75 10.71 -9.91
N GLY A 65 -3.34 9.71 -10.71
CA GLY A 65 -2.54 9.91 -11.92
C GLY A 65 -3.30 10.59 -13.04
N SER A 66 -4.49 10.09 -13.36
CA SER A 66 -5.37 10.62 -14.40
C SER A 66 -5.72 12.10 -14.19
N GLU A 67 -6.06 12.47 -12.96
CA GLU A 67 -6.54 13.81 -12.59
C GLU A 67 -5.43 14.74 -12.07
N GLN A 68 -4.18 14.27 -12.05
CA GLN A 68 -3.00 15.02 -11.58
C GLN A 68 -3.16 15.66 -10.19
N THR A 69 -3.91 15.02 -9.30
CA THR A 69 -4.16 15.54 -7.94
C THR A 69 -3.41 14.70 -6.90
N THR A 70 -2.92 15.34 -5.84
CA THR A 70 -2.25 14.67 -4.72
C THR A 70 -2.92 15.04 -3.42
N ARG A 71 -3.26 14.03 -2.61
CA ARG A 71 -3.93 14.23 -1.32
C ARG A 71 -3.31 13.35 -0.25
N LYS A 72 -3.26 13.94 0.95
CA LYS A 72 -2.93 13.19 2.16
C LYS A 72 -4.16 12.40 2.58
N THR A 73 -4.02 11.09 2.68
CA THR A 73 -5.13 10.20 3.02
C THR A 73 -4.68 9.18 4.07
N ARG A 74 -5.67 8.59 4.75
CA ARG A 74 -5.42 7.55 5.75
C ARG A 74 -5.25 6.20 5.07
N ILE A 75 -4.27 5.43 5.53
CA ILE A 75 -4.09 4.03 5.16
C ILE A 75 -5.02 3.21 6.04
N ILE A 76 -5.89 2.41 5.42
CA ILE A 76 -6.89 1.59 6.15
C ILE A 76 -6.30 0.22 6.43
N GLY A 77 -5.74 -0.42 5.40
CA GLY A 77 -5.21 -1.77 5.50
C GLY A 77 -4.27 -2.07 4.35
N VAL A 78 -3.38 -3.03 4.56
CA VAL A 78 -2.56 -3.62 3.49
C VAL A 78 -3.34 -4.80 2.95
N VAL A 79 -3.56 -4.84 1.64
CA VAL A 79 -4.40 -5.87 1.02
C VAL A 79 -3.55 -6.96 0.40
N SER A 80 -2.48 -6.59 -0.30
CA SER A 80 -1.52 -7.56 -0.80
C SER A 80 -0.12 -6.95 -0.82
N ILE A 81 0.87 -7.74 -0.42
CA ILE A 81 2.29 -7.44 -0.60
C ILE A 81 2.66 -8.07 -1.93
N TYR A 82 2.36 -7.40 -3.04
CA TYR A 82 2.60 -7.96 -4.36
C TYR A 82 4.08 -8.26 -4.56
N MET A 83 4.43 -9.56 -4.55
CA MET A 83 5.54 -10.18 -5.29
C MET A 83 5.32 -11.71 -5.28
N ASP A 84 5.10 -12.26 -6.47
CA ASP A 84 4.93 -13.66 -6.91
C ASP A 84 5.89 -14.74 -6.35
N TYR A 85 6.51 -14.62 -5.17
CA TYR A 85 7.42 -15.70 -4.74
C TYR A 85 7.64 -16.00 -3.25
N ILE A 86 7.01 -15.36 -2.27
CA ILE A 86 7.13 -15.86 -0.87
C ILE A 86 5.86 -15.56 -0.07
N HIS A 87 4.86 -16.46 -0.15
CA HIS A 87 3.76 -16.55 0.81
C HIS A 87 4.23 -17.38 2.03
N GLN A 88 4.80 -16.76 3.06
CA GLN A 88 4.87 -17.42 4.40
C GLN A 88 4.80 -16.48 5.60
N ASN A 89 4.90 -15.16 5.45
CA ASN A 89 4.82 -14.26 6.60
C ASN A 89 3.77 -13.16 6.34
N TRP A 90 2.50 -13.50 6.53
CA TRP A 90 1.38 -12.54 6.45
C TRP A 90 1.51 -11.36 7.45
N PHE A 91 2.44 -11.44 8.40
CA PHE A 91 2.74 -10.40 9.38
C PHE A 91 4.15 -9.77 9.29
N ASP A 92 4.97 -10.07 8.27
CA ASP A 92 6.30 -9.45 8.14
C ASP A 92 6.40 -8.43 6.97
N ASP A 93 6.16 -7.17 7.33
CA ASP A 93 6.37 -5.96 6.54
C ASP A 93 7.85 -5.69 6.24
N ASP A 94 8.54 -6.49 5.41
CA ASP A 94 9.93 -6.19 5.03
C ASP A 94 10.13 -5.72 3.58
N ARG A 95 9.04 -5.41 2.87
CA ARG A 95 9.12 -4.75 1.55
C ARG A 95 8.10 -3.62 1.44
N GLY A 96 8.42 -2.48 2.04
CA GLY A 96 7.55 -1.30 2.01
C GLY A 96 7.48 -0.54 0.67
N LYS A 97 8.08 -1.04 -0.42
CA LYS A 97 7.93 -0.48 -1.77
C LYS A 97 7.15 -1.48 -2.62
N SER A 98 6.13 -0.98 -3.32
CA SER A 98 5.19 -1.71 -4.17
C SER A 98 4.09 -2.48 -3.45
N ALA A 99 3.91 -2.27 -2.15
CA ALA A 99 2.77 -2.85 -1.43
C ALA A 99 1.46 -2.21 -1.92
N ILE A 100 0.44 -3.04 -2.16
CA ILE A 100 -0.90 -2.60 -2.53
C ILE A 100 -1.73 -2.49 -1.26
N ILE A 101 -2.26 -1.29 -1.05
CA ILE A 101 -2.96 -0.90 0.17
C ILE A 101 -4.35 -0.37 -0.16
N GLN A 102 -5.25 -0.47 0.82
CA GLN A 102 -6.52 0.24 0.82
C GLN A 102 -6.36 1.59 1.51
N VAL A 103 -6.82 2.62 0.83
CA VAL A 103 -6.73 4.02 1.22
C VAL A 103 -8.12 4.62 1.27
N ASP A 104 -8.33 5.58 2.17
CA ASP A 104 -9.58 6.33 2.24
C ASP A 104 -9.83 7.18 0.97
N ALA A 105 -11.04 7.07 0.42
CA ALA A 105 -11.47 7.80 -0.77
C ALA A 105 -11.97 9.24 -0.48
N THR A 106 -12.28 9.57 0.78
CA THR A 106 -12.92 10.85 1.14
C THR A 106 -12.17 12.09 0.62
N PRO A 107 -10.82 12.19 0.68
CA PRO A 107 -10.13 13.42 0.28
C PRO A 107 -10.11 13.62 -1.24
N PHE A 108 -10.18 12.52 -2.01
CA PHE A 108 -10.27 12.55 -3.46
C PHE A 108 -11.69 12.87 -3.92
N ARG A 109 -12.70 12.35 -3.21
CA ARG A 109 -14.11 12.68 -3.46
C ARG A 109 -14.39 14.17 -3.26
N GLN A 110 -13.93 14.74 -2.14
CA GLN A 110 -14.08 16.18 -1.87
C GLN A 110 -13.42 17.04 -2.95
N TRP A 111 -12.24 16.62 -3.43
CA TRP A 111 -11.56 17.33 -4.50
C TRP A 111 -12.33 17.25 -5.82
N TYR A 112 -12.84 16.08 -6.19
CA TYR A 112 -13.58 15.89 -7.44
C TYR A 112 -14.88 16.71 -7.43
N GLU A 113 -15.63 16.69 -6.33
CA GLU A 113 -16.86 17.49 -6.18
C GLU A 113 -16.55 18.99 -6.27
N ALA A 114 -15.44 19.46 -5.70
CA ALA A 114 -15.02 20.86 -5.82
C ALA A 114 -14.53 21.23 -7.23
N HIS A 115 -13.86 20.30 -7.94
CA HIS A 115 -13.27 20.57 -9.25
C HIS A 115 -14.32 20.52 -10.37
N TYR A 116 -15.09 19.44 -10.41
CA TYR A 116 -16.06 19.16 -11.48
C TYR A 116 -17.48 19.62 -11.15
N ALA A 117 -17.79 19.98 -9.90
CA ALA A 117 -19.15 20.31 -9.44
C ALA A 117 -20.18 19.19 -9.74
N GLN A 118 -19.69 17.95 -9.83
CA GLN A 118 -20.49 16.76 -10.07
C GLN A 118 -20.21 15.71 -8.99
N PRO A 119 -21.20 14.92 -8.58
CA PRO A 119 -20.96 13.81 -7.67
C PRO A 119 -20.15 12.71 -8.36
N VAL A 120 -19.11 12.21 -7.69
CA VAL A 120 -18.24 11.11 -8.19
C VAL A 120 -19.03 9.84 -8.51
N THR A 121 -20.10 9.57 -7.75
CA THR A 121 -20.91 8.36 -7.92
C THR A 121 -22.37 8.73 -8.14
N LYS A 122 -22.99 8.09 -9.13
CA LYS A 122 -24.43 8.29 -9.42
C LYS A 122 -25.34 7.62 -8.37
N LYS A 123 -24.81 6.64 -7.64
CA LYS A 123 -25.56 5.84 -6.64
C LYS A 123 -25.40 6.32 -5.18
N GLY A 124 -24.52 7.29 -4.92
CA GLY A 124 -24.10 7.67 -3.55
C GLY A 124 -24.77 8.91 -2.96
N ALA A 125 -25.86 9.41 -3.54
CA ALA A 125 -26.53 10.62 -3.05
C ALA A 125 -27.33 10.43 -1.72
N LYS A 126 -27.33 9.23 -1.10
CA LYS A 126 -28.19 8.93 0.06
C LYS A 126 -27.51 8.38 1.32
N THR A 127 -26.19 8.21 1.36
CA THR A 127 -25.51 7.63 2.54
C THR A 127 -24.24 8.39 2.92
N ALA A 128 -24.43 9.62 3.37
CA ALA A 128 -23.57 10.24 4.39
C ALA A 128 -24.36 11.42 5.00
N PRO A 129 -24.93 11.31 6.21
CA PRO A 129 -25.38 12.48 6.93
C PRO A 129 -24.14 13.28 7.38
N ALA A 130 -24.21 14.57 7.11
CA ALA A 130 -23.39 15.67 7.58
C ALA A 130 -22.49 15.41 8.81
N GLU A 131 -21.18 15.61 8.62
CA GLU A 131 -20.36 16.47 9.48
C GLU A 131 -19.06 16.81 8.70
N GLY A 132 -18.98 18.04 8.19
CA GLY A 132 -17.75 18.58 7.58
C GLY A 132 -17.79 18.89 6.07
N ALA A 133 -18.92 18.73 5.39
CA ALA A 133 -19.08 19.32 4.05
C ALA A 133 -19.23 20.84 4.21
N ALA A 134 -18.13 21.56 4.07
CA ALA A 134 -18.20 22.97 3.70
C ALA A 134 -19.07 23.02 2.44
N ALA A 135 -20.25 23.60 2.58
CA ALA A 135 -21.15 23.85 1.46
C ALA A 135 -20.36 24.62 0.41
N THR A 136 -19.97 23.93 -0.66
CA THR A 136 -19.37 24.56 -1.83
C THR A 136 -20.48 25.39 -2.45
N GLU A 137 -20.46 26.68 -2.14
CA GLU A 137 -21.30 27.70 -2.77
C GLU A 137 -21.38 27.42 -4.28
N GLU A 138 -22.60 27.23 -4.78
CA GLU A 138 -22.87 27.00 -6.19
C GLU A 138 -22.54 28.27 -6.97
N THR A 139 -21.27 28.47 -7.30
CA THR A 139 -20.85 29.55 -8.19
C THR A 139 -21.45 29.26 -9.56
N LYS A 140 -22.35 30.12 -10.04
CA LYS A 140 -22.95 30.02 -11.37
C LYS A 140 -21.85 30.13 -12.43
N LYS A 141 -21.45 28.97 -12.99
CA LYS A 141 -20.50 28.89 -14.11
C LYS A 141 -21.25 29.09 -15.44
N SER A 142 -20.55 29.61 -16.44
CA SER A 142 -21.12 29.78 -17.79
C SER A 142 -21.36 28.42 -18.47
N LYS A 143 -22.33 28.36 -19.40
CA LYS A 143 -22.68 27.12 -20.12
C LYS A 143 -21.50 26.50 -20.88
N HIS A 144 -20.56 27.32 -21.36
CA HIS A 144 -19.34 26.84 -22.02
C HIS A 144 -18.43 26.07 -21.06
N VAL A 145 -18.23 26.61 -19.85
CA VAL A 145 -17.38 25.98 -18.81
C VAL A 145 -17.99 24.67 -18.33
N LEU A 146 -19.31 24.62 -18.16
CA LEU A 146 -20.01 23.39 -17.78
C LEU A 146 -19.81 22.27 -18.83
N ARG A 147 -19.94 22.60 -20.13
CA ARG A 147 -19.73 21.64 -21.21
C ARG A 147 -18.31 21.09 -21.25
N THR A 148 -17.30 21.93 -21.00
CA THR A 148 -15.90 21.48 -20.93
C THR A 148 -15.63 20.59 -19.72
N LEU A 149 -16.24 20.88 -18.56
CA LEU A 149 -16.09 20.06 -17.36
C LEU A 149 -16.76 18.69 -17.54
N GLU A 150 -17.94 18.63 -18.16
CA GLU A 150 -18.64 17.38 -18.47
C GLU A 150 -17.85 16.44 -19.39
N GLN A 151 -17.04 16.99 -20.30
CA GLN A 151 -16.21 16.19 -21.19
C GLN A 151 -15.02 15.55 -20.47
N LEU A 152 -14.45 16.26 -19.50
CA LEU A 152 -13.26 15.85 -18.74
C LEU A 152 -13.62 14.93 -17.56
N ALA A 153 -14.82 15.04 -17.00
CA ALA A 153 -15.27 14.33 -15.80
C ALA A 153 -15.46 12.80 -15.95
N LYS A 154 -15.03 12.17 -17.05
CA LYS A 154 -15.24 10.73 -17.28
C LYS A 154 -14.26 9.88 -16.47
N ILE A 155 -14.78 9.18 -15.46
CA ILE A 155 -14.02 8.23 -14.63
C ILE A 155 -14.24 6.78 -15.13
N ASP A 156 -13.23 5.93 -14.93
CA ASP A 156 -13.29 4.49 -15.14
C ASP A 156 -14.40 3.83 -14.28
N PRO A 157 -15.26 2.96 -14.85
CA PRO A 157 -16.27 2.21 -14.09
C PRO A 157 -15.73 1.48 -12.86
N LEU A 158 -14.52 0.92 -12.90
CA LEU A 158 -13.92 0.21 -11.76
C LEU A 158 -13.59 1.17 -10.62
N LEU A 159 -13.10 2.37 -10.94
CA LEU A 159 -12.88 3.41 -9.93
C LEU A 159 -14.20 3.91 -9.34
N GLU A 160 -15.27 4.05 -10.14
CA GLU A 160 -16.59 4.43 -9.61
C GLU A 160 -17.08 3.45 -8.53
N THR A 161 -16.88 2.14 -8.73
CA THR A 161 -17.25 1.13 -7.72
C THR A 161 -16.44 1.27 -6.42
N GLN A 162 -15.16 1.65 -6.51
CA GLN A 162 -14.31 1.85 -5.33
C GLN A 162 -14.66 3.14 -4.58
N PHE A 163 -14.97 4.22 -5.30
CA PHE A 163 -15.49 5.44 -4.71
C PHE A 163 -16.83 5.21 -3.99
N ALA A 164 -17.69 4.34 -4.53
CA ALA A 164 -18.93 3.94 -3.86
C ALA A 164 -18.67 3.12 -2.58
N ALA A 165 -17.64 2.27 -2.58
CA ALA A 165 -17.18 1.55 -1.38
C ALA A 165 -16.47 2.46 -0.35
N GLY A 166 -16.09 3.68 -0.74
CA GLY A 166 -15.35 4.63 0.09
C GLY A 166 -13.88 4.26 0.32
N ARG A 167 -13.33 3.30 -0.44
CA ARG A 167 -11.95 2.81 -0.31
C ARG A 167 -11.34 2.62 -1.68
N LEU A 168 -10.15 3.16 -1.88
CA LEU A 168 -9.39 3.06 -3.13
C LEU A 168 -8.19 2.13 -2.94
N TYR A 169 -7.83 1.41 -4.00
CA TYR A 169 -6.57 0.68 -4.04
C TYR A 169 -5.43 1.58 -4.49
N ALA A 170 -4.31 1.54 -3.77
CA ALA A 170 -3.13 2.33 -4.06
C ALA A 170 -1.85 1.52 -3.89
N ALA A 171 -0.84 1.83 -4.69
CA ALA A 171 0.50 1.27 -4.56
C ALA A 171 1.45 2.24 -3.83
N ILE A 172 2.19 1.73 -2.86
CA ILE A 172 3.23 2.52 -2.18
C ILE A 172 4.48 2.57 -3.07
N SER A 173 4.86 3.75 -3.55
CA SER A 173 6.07 3.93 -4.38
C SER A 173 7.31 4.30 -3.55
N SER A 174 7.09 4.83 -2.34
CA SER A 174 8.13 5.23 -1.40
C SER A 174 8.74 4.04 -0.62
N ARG A 175 9.75 4.33 0.20
CA ARG A 175 10.44 3.34 1.05
C ARG A 175 10.36 3.77 2.53
N PRO A 176 9.30 3.42 3.26
CA PRO A 176 9.03 3.95 4.60
C PRO A 176 10.15 3.63 5.61
N GLY A 177 10.85 2.51 5.48
CA GLY A 177 12.01 2.17 6.32
C GLY A 177 13.29 3.01 6.05
N GLN A 178 13.32 3.84 5.01
CA GLN A 178 14.45 4.72 4.68
C GLN A 178 14.07 6.21 4.76
N SER A 179 12.91 6.56 4.20
CA SER A 179 12.40 7.94 4.12
C SER A 179 11.46 8.31 5.26
N GLY A 180 10.91 7.35 5.99
CA GLY A 180 9.90 7.60 7.03
C GLY A 180 8.55 8.07 6.51
N ARG A 181 8.28 7.88 5.21
CA ARG A 181 7.05 8.30 4.51
C ARG A 181 6.44 7.11 3.76
N ALA A 182 5.11 7.12 3.64
CA ALA A 182 4.34 6.15 2.87
C ALA A 182 3.61 6.89 1.73
N ASP A 183 4.37 7.38 0.76
CA ASP A 183 3.85 8.03 -0.44
C ASP A 183 3.62 6.99 -1.54
N GLY A 184 2.63 7.26 -2.41
CA GLY A 184 2.18 6.32 -3.43
C GLY A 184 1.27 6.95 -4.48
N TYR A 185 0.63 6.09 -5.27
CA TYR A 185 -0.36 6.49 -6.28
C TYR A 185 -1.53 5.52 -6.31
N ILE A 186 -2.70 5.97 -6.76
CA ILE A 186 -3.92 5.17 -6.92
C ILE A 186 -3.79 4.28 -8.15
N LEU A 187 -4.26 3.03 -8.06
CA LEU A 187 -4.26 2.10 -9.18
C LEU A 187 -5.40 2.44 -10.15
N GLU A 188 -5.10 2.49 -11.45
CA GLU A 188 -6.05 2.84 -12.51
C GLU A 188 -5.88 1.94 -13.74
N GLY A 189 -6.94 1.79 -14.54
CA GLY A 189 -6.94 1.06 -15.81
C GLY A 189 -6.43 -0.37 -15.66
N ARG A 190 -5.47 -0.75 -16.52
CA ARG A 190 -4.95 -2.12 -16.59
C ARG A 190 -4.32 -2.60 -15.28
N GLU A 191 -3.60 -1.74 -14.56
CA GLU A 191 -3.00 -2.14 -13.27
C GLU A 191 -4.08 -2.52 -12.24
N LEU A 192 -5.22 -1.83 -12.30
CA LEU A 192 -6.35 -2.11 -11.42
C LEU A 192 -7.09 -3.38 -11.84
N GLU A 193 -7.28 -3.60 -13.14
CA GLU A 193 -7.86 -4.83 -13.69
C GLU A 193 -7.04 -6.05 -13.31
N ASP A 194 -5.72 -6.00 -13.53
CA ASP A 194 -4.80 -7.09 -13.21
C ASP A 194 -4.87 -7.43 -11.71
N PHE A 195 -4.93 -6.42 -10.84
CA PHE A 195 -5.08 -6.63 -9.39
C PHE A 195 -6.46 -7.19 -9.01
N ALA A 196 -7.53 -6.72 -9.64
CA ALA A 196 -8.89 -7.19 -9.39
C ALA A 196 -9.07 -8.67 -9.74
N VAL A 197 -8.32 -9.19 -10.73
CA VAL A 197 -8.30 -10.62 -11.09
C VAL A 197 -7.53 -11.46 -10.05
N VAL A 198 -6.44 -10.93 -9.51
CA VAL A 198 -5.58 -11.64 -8.54
C VAL A 198 -6.23 -11.75 -7.15
N LEU A 199 -6.99 -10.73 -6.74
CA LEU A 199 -7.61 -10.68 -5.42
C LEU A 199 -8.50 -11.89 -5.07
N PRO A 200 -9.46 -12.33 -5.92
CA PRO A 200 -10.27 -13.52 -5.65
C PRO A 200 -9.45 -14.80 -5.53
N GLN A 201 -8.34 -14.92 -6.29
CA GLN A 201 -7.46 -16.07 -6.22
C GLN A 201 -6.73 -16.11 -4.87
N GLU A 202 -6.12 -15.01 -4.44
CA GLU A 202 -5.42 -14.94 -3.13
C GLU A 202 -6.37 -15.22 -1.95
N VAL A 203 -7.60 -14.69 -1.98
CA VAL A 203 -8.61 -14.96 -0.93
C VAL A 203 -9.00 -16.43 -0.91
N ALA A 204 -9.18 -17.06 -2.08
CA ALA A 204 -9.49 -18.48 -2.18
C ALA A 204 -8.34 -19.38 -1.68
N TYR A 205 -7.09 -19.06 -2.04
CA TYR A 205 -5.90 -19.78 -1.55
C TYR A 205 -5.72 -19.63 -0.04
N GLY A 206 -5.85 -18.41 0.51
CA GLY A 206 -5.72 -18.18 1.95
C GLY A 206 -6.79 -18.89 2.78
N GLN A 207 -8.03 -19.00 2.27
CA GLN A 207 -9.09 -19.78 2.92
C GLN A 207 -8.86 -21.30 2.80
N ALA A 208 -8.27 -21.75 1.69
CA ALA A 208 -7.91 -23.16 1.52
C ALA A 208 -6.76 -23.57 2.46
N GLU A 209 -5.74 -22.72 2.63
CA GLU A 209 -4.64 -22.97 3.56
C GLU A 209 -5.11 -22.98 5.02
N ALA A 210 -5.93 -22.00 5.44
CA ALA A 210 -6.50 -21.96 6.79
C ALA A 210 -7.29 -23.24 7.12
N ARG A 211 -8.05 -23.80 6.16
CA ARG A 211 -8.74 -25.09 6.33
C ARG A 211 -7.79 -26.28 6.48
N THR A 212 -6.60 -26.23 5.90
CA THR A 212 -5.59 -27.30 6.02
C THR A 212 -4.77 -27.22 7.31
N ASP A 213 -4.68 -26.05 7.94
CA ASP A 213 -4.05 -25.88 9.26
C ASP A 213 -4.99 -26.39 10.38
N ASP A 214 -6.30 -26.14 10.27
CA ASP A 214 -7.30 -26.66 11.23
C ASP A 214 -7.36 -28.21 11.25
N ASN A 215 -7.11 -28.86 10.11
CA ASN A 215 -7.07 -30.34 10.00
C ASN A 215 -5.73 -30.98 10.42
N ARG A 216 -4.71 -30.20 10.80
CA ARG A 216 -3.43 -30.72 11.32
C ARG A 216 -3.41 -30.88 12.84
N GLY A 217 -4.56 -30.66 13.50
CA GLY A 217 -4.73 -30.70 14.96
C GLY A 217 -5.21 -32.02 15.57
N GLU A 218 -5.62 -33.01 14.79
CA GLU A 218 -6.10 -34.29 15.34
C GLU A 218 -5.29 -35.47 14.78
N VAL A 219 -4.19 -35.80 15.47
CA VAL A 219 -3.68 -37.16 15.43
C VAL A 219 -4.51 -37.95 16.44
N PRO A 220 -5.35 -38.92 16.02
CA PRO A 220 -6.09 -39.75 16.97
C PRO A 220 -5.10 -40.49 17.86
N LEU A 221 -5.33 -40.41 19.17
CA LEU A 221 -4.43 -40.83 20.25
C LEU A 221 -4.21 -42.37 20.37
N ASN A 222 -4.51 -43.14 19.32
CA ASN A 222 -4.56 -44.60 19.35
C ASN A 222 -3.51 -45.26 18.43
N MET A 223 -2.24 -44.82 18.49
CA MET A 223 -1.10 -45.60 17.94
C MET A 223 0.18 -45.39 18.77
N ARG A 224 0.09 -45.63 20.07
CA ARG A 224 1.26 -45.86 20.93
C ARG A 224 0.96 -47.01 21.88
N GLU A 225 0.94 -48.22 21.34
CA GLU A 225 1.25 -49.47 22.05
C GLU A 225 1.32 -50.59 20.99
N GLY A 226 2.45 -51.28 20.96
CA GLY A 226 2.85 -52.24 19.93
C GLY A 226 4.37 -52.30 19.81
#